data_AF-A0A1E4U1Q3-F1
#
_entry.id   AF-A0A1E4U1Q3-F1
#
_cell.length_a   1.000
_cell.length_b   1.000
_cell.length_c   1.000
_cell.angle_alpha   90.00
_cell.angle_beta   90.00
_cell.angle_gamma   90.00
#
_symmetry.space_group_name_H-M   'P 1'
#
loop_
_entity.id
_entity.type
_entity.pdbx_description
1 polymer ?
#
loop_
_entity_poly.entity_id
_entity_poly.type
_entity_poly.pdbx_seq_one_letter_code
_entity_poly.pdbx_strand_id
1 'polypeptide(L)'
;MDSPFLYKLAVVAPLVALLIYLINFSNILARFVSGSTLKKYRKLLNVYLVTISIVLLNYSFLVDNLNHYKLAFVDFSRISPSSPISIPVLINNYTGYDFHGYGFKSRDRRNLRIPPTLEAQLMSLCEDIEIQSHLEVTPKTVFEQDLHSIRQLISTMREEYPMVKYCFLGEKNPVSSEEEEQDEHEYTEEDDLIEHENFIPLTEDEIITRKWWVFGGSSVWLAKYKVHLMVSRVIYSRVGVKSKPTISLGYVQLFDRNWNELQNYRLNVNNNGRRLSLNFPMILKVPIYARNRYMGPEDPRILVRNFKNSQGEDDQEPIVVFNMVNKDIEDKRGMHVFKPFSDEDSNFLLLRVANSEVKGVEKNWVPFFDSVDQQTHIGFVYNLDPLLVVKCSLSDGICNKIFVTEEIDNNTVGSMRGGTNLVEIPQKFFPKNMRIDTLDRQYWLGFPRSHNDECGCVSTAYRPHFLIFSKNMNNDFFQIEYVSSLMDFNIDVLPWNTEANNICDGGISVLIPNSIAYWDFLTEDQANENEAKLCGDTACIKDDYMGITFSEADSNVIVLHVRGFYKNILKILANNIDYIDEGDDRTRISEKNMFLNECAVGDAKGYCQAIGNTTNPFP
;
A
#
# COMPACT_ATOMS: atom_id res chain seq x y z
N MET A 1 -1.79 23.76 -12.39
CA MET A 1 -2.61 23.92 -13.61
C MET A 1 -1.71 23.69 -14.81
N ASP A 2 -1.40 22.43 -15.09
CA ASP A 2 -0.65 22.05 -16.29
C ASP A 2 -1.65 21.82 -17.39
N SER A 3 -1.90 22.86 -18.18
CA SER A 3 -2.72 22.75 -19.36
C SER A 3 -1.79 22.80 -20.58
N PRO A 4 -1.46 21.64 -21.18
CA PRO A 4 -0.83 21.57 -22.49
C PRO A 4 -1.55 22.45 -23.53
N PHE A 5 -2.83 22.74 -23.31
CA PHE A 5 -3.64 23.62 -24.13
C PHE A 5 -3.21 25.09 -24.05
N LEU A 6 -2.91 25.63 -22.86
CA LEU A 6 -2.44 27.02 -22.69
C LEU A 6 -1.06 27.24 -23.34
N TYR A 7 -0.16 26.26 -23.22
CA TYR A 7 1.14 26.29 -23.88
C TYR A 7 1.00 26.17 -25.41
N LYS A 8 0.14 25.27 -25.90
CA LYS A 8 -0.22 25.17 -27.32
C LYS A 8 -0.78 26.50 -27.85
N LEU A 9 -1.66 27.16 -27.09
CA LEU A 9 -2.21 28.46 -27.48
C LEU A 9 -1.12 29.55 -27.52
N ALA A 10 -0.23 29.58 -26.52
CA ALA A 10 0.84 30.57 -26.40
C ALA A 10 1.89 30.47 -27.52
N VAL A 11 2.11 29.29 -28.08
CA VAL A 11 3.08 29.07 -29.18
C VAL A 11 2.39 29.15 -30.54
N VAL A 12 1.19 28.57 -30.69
CA VAL A 12 0.49 28.51 -31.99
C VAL A 12 -0.12 29.86 -32.35
N ALA A 13 -0.66 30.62 -31.39
CA ALA A 13 -1.33 31.89 -31.69
C ALA A 13 -0.39 32.98 -32.27
N PRO A 14 0.84 33.21 -31.74
CA PRO A 14 1.78 34.16 -32.34
C PRO A 14 2.22 33.74 -33.75
N LEU A 15 2.36 32.44 -33.99
CA LEU A 15 2.77 31.90 -35.29
C LEU A 15 1.65 32.02 -36.34
N VAL A 16 0.40 31.78 -35.96
CA VAL A 16 -0.76 32.03 -36.82
C VAL A 16 -0.91 33.53 -37.11
N ALA A 17 -0.70 34.39 -36.11
CA ALA A 17 -0.71 35.84 -36.30
C ALA A 17 0.40 36.30 -37.26
N LEU A 18 1.61 35.75 -37.13
CA LEU A 18 2.72 36.00 -38.06
C LEU A 18 2.39 35.53 -39.48
N LEU A 19 1.74 34.37 -39.63
CA LEU A 19 1.31 33.83 -40.91
C LEU A 19 0.28 34.74 -41.59
N ILE A 20 -0.73 35.20 -40.84
CA ILE A 20 -1.74 36.16 -41.31
C ILE A 20 -1.08 37.49 -41.68
N TYR A 21 -0.13 37.97 -40.88
CA TYR A 21 0.62 39.18 -41.16
C TYR A 21 1.42 39.06 -42.46
N LEU A 22 2.12 37.94 -42.68
CA LEU A 22 2.88 37.68 -43.91
C LEU A 22 1.97 37.56 -45.14
N ILE A 23 0.80 36.93 -45.01
CA ILE A 23 -0.20 36.84 -46.09
C ILE A 23 -0.72 38.24 -46.43
N ASN A 24 -1.10 39.04 -45.43
CA ASN A 24 -1.58 40.41 -45.63
C ASN A 24 -0.49 41.33 -46.21
N PHE A 25 0.74 41.21 -45.71
CA PHE A 25 1.91 41.94 -46.23
C PHE A 25 2.19 41.57 -47.69
N SER A 26 2.07 40.29 -48.05
CA SER A 26 2.21 39.84 -49.45
C SER A 26 1.12 40.39 -50.36
N ASN A 27 -0.12 40.51 -49.87
CA ASN A 27 -1.24 41.10 -50.61
C ASN A 27 -1.08 42.62 -50.79
N ILE A 28 -0.48 43.31 -49.81
CA ILE A 28 -0.16 44.73 -49.90
C ILE A 28 0.96 44.96 -50.92
N LEU A 29 2.07 44.22 -50.82
CA LEU A 29 3.17 44.26 -51.80
C LEU A 29 2.70 43.95 -53.24
N ALA A 30 1.70 43.07 -53.37
CA ALA A 30 1.11 42.72 -54.67
C ALA A 30 0.46 43.90 -55.40
N ARG A 31 0.04 44.94 -54.68
CA ARG A 31 -0.57 46.15 -55.25
C ARG A 31 0.46 47.14 -55.81
N PHE A 32 1.74 47.00 -55.44
CA PHE A 32 2.80 47.97 -55.77
C PHE A 32 3.83 47.47 -56.78
N VAL A 33 3.73 46.22 -57.28
CA VAL A 33 4.75 45.61 -58.14
C VAL A 33 4.14 45.04 -59.42
N SER A 34 4.74 45.34 -60.58
CA SER A 34 4.27 44.91 -61.91
C SER A 34 4.36 43.38 -62.11
N GLY A 35 3.49 42.86 -62.98
CA GLY A 35 3.00 41.47 -62.99
C GLY A 35 4.02 40.33 -63.18
N SER A 36 5.26 40.60 -63.63
CA SER A 36 6.27 39.53 -63.79
C SER A 36 7.01 39.20 -62.49
N THR A 37 7.32 40.22 -61.67
CA THR A 37 8.00 40.07 -60.38
C THR A 37 7.06 39.50 -59.32
N LEU A 38 5.76 39.78 -59.43
CA LEU A 38 4.73 39.29 -58.52
C LEU A 38 4.60 37.75 -58.53
N LYS A 39 4.73 37.13 -59.71
CA LYS A 39 4.72 35.66 -59.84
C LYS A 39 5.91 35.00 -59.15
N LYS A 40 7.09 35.62 -59.19
CA LYS A 40 8.28 35.13 -58.48
C LYS A 40 8.11 35.23 -56.97
N TYR A 41 7.56 36.34 -56.48
CA TYR A 41 7.33 36.55 -55.05
C TYR A 41 6.29 35.58 -54.47
N ARG A 42 5.18 35.33 -55.18
CA ARG A 42 4.19 34.31 -54.78
C ARG A 42 4.78 32.89 -54.72
N LYS A 43 5.66 32.53 -55.66
CA LYS A 43 6.36 31.23 -55.60
C LYS A 43 7.26 31.14 -54.36
N LEU A 44 8.00 32.19 -54.05
CA LEU A 44 8.88 32.23 -52.88
C LEU A 44 8.09 32.16 -51.56
N LEU A 45 6.98 32.90 -51.47
CA LEU A 45 6.08 32.85 -50.32
C LEU A 45 5.47 31.47 -50.12
N ASN A 46 4.99 30.83 -51.20
CA ASN A 46 4.43 29.47 -51.11
C ASN A 46 5.48 28.46 -50.66
N VAL A 47 6.72 28.57 -51.14
CA VAL A 47 7.83 27.73 -50.65
C VAL A 47 8.06 27.96 -49.16
N TYR A 48 8.09 29.22 -48.72
CA TYR A 48 8.28 29.54 -47.30
C TYR A 48 7.15 29.01 -46.41
N LEU A 49 5.90 29.13 -46.85
CA LEU A 49 4.72 28.61 -46.13
C LEU A 49 4.77 27.09 -46.03
N VAL A 50 5.09 26.39 -47.13
CA VAL A 50 5.24 24.92 -47.12
C VAL A 50 6.36 24.50 -46.17
N THR A 51 7.51 25.18 -46.20
CA THR A 51 8.64 24.88 -45.30
C THR A 51 8.25 25.09 -43.83
N ILE A 52 7.59 26.20 -43.49
CA ILE A 52 7.12 26.47 -42.13
C ILE A 52 6.10 25.40 -41.70
N SER A 53 5.14 25.05 -42.56
CA SER A 53 4.17 23.99 -42.25
C SER A 53 4.85 22.64 -41.98
N ILE A 54 5.88 22.28 -42.77
CA ILE A 54 6.66 21.06 -42.55
C ILE A 54 7.41 21.12 -41.21
N VAL A 55 8.05 22.25 -40.88
CA VAL A 55 8.75 22.41 -39.59
C VAL A 55 7.78 22.31 -38.43
N LEU A 56 6.58 22.91 -38.53
CA LEU A 56 5.56 22.85 -37.48
C LEU A 56 4.97 21.45 -37.33
N LEU A 57 4.74 20.72 -38.43
CA LEU A 57 4.31 19.32 -38.39
C LEU A 57 5.37 18.43 -37.74
N ASN A 58 6.64 18.60 -38.10
CA ASN A 58 7.74 17.86 -37.48
C ASN A 58 7.93 18.22 -36.01
N TYR A 59 7.78 19.49 -35.63
CA TYR A 59 7.86 19.93 -34.24
C TYR A 59 6.69 19.39 -33.41
N SER A 60 5.46 19.45 -33.93
CA SER A 60 4.29 18.81 -33.27
C SER A 60 4.53 17.33 -33.09
N PHE A 61 4.99 16.64 -34.14
CA PHE A 61 5.34 15.22 -34.06
C PHE A 61 6.43 14.95 -33.02
N LEU A 62 7.46 15.79 -32.92
CA LEU A 62 8.51 15.68 -31.89
C LEU A 62 7.98 15.90 -30.47
N VAL A 63 7.09 16.87 -30.27
CA VAL A 63 6.45 17.13 -28.96
C VAL A 63 5.52 15.97 -28.58
N ASP A 64 4.71 15.48 -29.52
CA ASP A 64 3.80 14.36 -29.30
C ASP A 64 4.57 13.05 -29.03
N ASN A 65 5.80 12.93 -29.56
CA ASN A 65 6.68 11.77 -29.34
C ASN A 65 7.78 12.00 -28.28
N LEU A 66 7.79 13.12 -27.56
CA LEU A 66 8.82 13.41 -26.56
C LEU A 66 8.89 12.32 -25.48
N ASN A 67 7.74 11.79 -25.09
CA ASN A 67 7.67 10.66 -24.16
C ASN A 67 8.32 9.40 -24.77
N HIS A 68 8.08 9.09 -26.05
CA HIS A 68 8.72 7.98 -26.74
C HIS A 68 10.26 8.15 -26.81
N TYR A 69 10.75 9.36 -27.03
CA TYR A 69 12.19 9.65 -26.99
C TYR A 69 12.77 9.50 -25.58
N LYS A 70 12.06 9.88 -24.52
CA LYS A 70 12.48 9.58 -23.13
C LYS A 70 12.63 8.06 -22.91
N LEU A 71 11.77 7.23 -23.51
CA LEU A 71 11.86 5.76 -23.40
C LEU A 71 13.07 5.20 -24.15
N ALA A 72 13.47 5.81 -25.27
CA ALA A 72 14.57 5.33 -26.10
C ALA A 72 15.95 5.37 -25.42
N PHE A 73 16.09 6.14 -24.33
CA PHE A 73 17.33 6.24 -23.55
C PHE A 73 17.30 5.42 -22.24
N VAL A 74 16.21 4.72 -21.95
CA VAL A 74 16.15 3.79 -20.82
C VAL A 74 16.81 2.48 -21.23
N ASP A 75 17.93 2.16 -20.60
CA ASP A 75 18.63 0.90 -20.84
C ASP A 75 17.87 -0.27 -20.19
N PHE A 76 16.95 -0.86 -20.95
CA PHE A 76 16.12 -1.99 -20.51
C PHE A 76 16.90 -3.28 -20.26
N SER A 77 18.16 -3.38 -20.72
CA SER A 77 18.98 -4.55 -20.43
C SER A 77 19.24 -4.71 -18.93
N ARG A 78 19.07 -3.63 -18.15
CA ARG A 78 19.31 -3.57 -16.70
C ARG A 78 18.10 -3.90 -15.84
N ILE A 79 16.90 -4.03 -16.42
CA ILE A 79 15.70 -4.43 -15.68
C ILE A 79 15.58 -5.94 -15.77
N SER A 80 15.60 -6.62 -14.63
CA SER A 80 15.40 -8.07 -14.60
C SER A 80 14.08 -8.44 -15.31
N PRO A 81 14.06 -9.51 -16.13
CA PRO A 81 12.82 -10.07 -16.65
C PRO A 81 11.84 -10.53 -15.57
N SER A 82 12.25 -10.62 -14.31
CA SER A 82 11.39 -10.89 -13.16
C SER A 82 10.85 -9.64 -12.48
N SER A 83 11.33 -8.43 -12.80
CA SER A 83 10.91 -7.17 -12.15
C SER A 83 9.57 -6.67 -12.70
N PRO A 84 8.64 -6.20 -11.86
CA PRO A 84 7.43 -5.50 -12.28
C PRO A 84 7.68 -4.11 -12.88
N ILE A 85 8.86 -3.50 -12.65
CA ILE A 85 9.15 -2.15 -13.15
C ILE A 85 8.87 -2.08 -14.65
N SER A 86 8.04 -1.12 -15.01
CA SER A 86 7.70 -0.77 -16.37
C SER A 86 8.24 0.60 -16.75
N ILE A 87 8.20 0.90 -18.05
CA ILE A 87 8.63 2.19 -18.57
C ILE A 87 7.85 3.35 -17.93
N PRO A 88 6.50 3.30 -17.84
CA PRO A 88 5.72 4.36 -17.22
C PRO A 88 6.12 4.63 -15.77
N VAL A 89 6.52 3.59 -15.01
CA VAL A 89 7.04 3.75 -13.64
C VAL A 89 8.36 4.51 -13.67
N LEU A 90 9.32 4.11 -14.50
CA LEU A 90 10.66 4.75 -14.53
C LEU A 90 10.65 6.22 -14.95
N ILE A 91 9.77 6.59 -15.89
CA ILE A 91 9.70 7.96 -16.44
C ILE A 91 8.54 8.78 -15.87
N ASN A 92 7.91 8.30 -14.80
CA ASN A 92 6.79 8.99 -14.17
C ASN A 92 7.22 10.39 -13.66
N ASN A 93 6.24 11.25 -13.41
CA ASN A 93 6.49 12.55 -12.78
C ASN A 93 6.68 12.33 -11.28
N TYR A 94 7.93 12.27 -10.84
CA TYR A 94 8.25 12.17 -9.42
C TYR A 94 8.40 13.54 -8.78
N THR A 95 7.84 13.69 -7.58
CA THR A 95 8.01 14.87 -6.73
C THR A 95 8.86 14.52 -5.53
N GLY A 96 9.72 15.47 -5.13
CA GLY A 96 10.49 15.35 -3.89
C GLY A 96 9.55 15.25 -2.68
N TYR A 97 9.84 14.32 -1.80
CA TYR A 97 9.14 14.09 -0.54
C TYR A 97 10.18 13.92 0.56
N ASP A 98 10.19 14.86 1.49
CA ASP A 98 11.09 14.84 2.64
C ASP A 98 10.37 14.21 3.83
N PHE A 99 11.09 13.35 4.54
CA PHE A 99 10.65 12.75 5.80
C PHE A 99 11.76 12.80 6.85
N HIS A 100 11.38 12.69 8.11
CA HIS A 100 12.30 12.53 9.24
C HIS A 100 11.87 11.32 10.07
N GLY A 101 12.56 11.08 11.18
CA GLY A 101 12.07 10.11 12.15
C GLY A 101 13.08 9.75 13.21
N TYR A 102 12.82 8.64 13.86
CA TYR A 102 13.35 8.34 15.19
C TYR A 102 14.19 7.07 15.17
N GLY A 103 15.34 7.17 15.81
CA GLY A 103 16.22 6.05 16.11
C GLY A 103 17.18 6.45 17.23
N PHE A 104 18.17 5.62 17.52
CA PHE A 104 19.11 5.88 18.60
C PHE A 104 20.49 6.26 18.04
N LYS A 105 21.00 7.46 18.38
CA LYS A 105 22.34 7.97 18.00
C LYS A 105 23.35 7.84 19.13
N SER A 106 24.57 7.39 18.81
CA SER A 106 25.51 6.90 19.84
C SER A 106 26.10 8.11 20.52
N ARG A 107 25.52 8.52 21.65
CA ARG A 107 26.07 9.64 22.39
C ARG A 107 27.19 9.15 23.28
N ASP A 108 28.37 9.71 23.04
CA ASP A 108 29.49 9.71 23.95
C ASP A 108 29.01 10.16 25.34
N ARG A 109 28.90 9.21 26.27
CA ARG A 109 28.35 9.39 27.63
C ARG A 109 29.07 10.44 28.47
N ARG A 110 30.15 11.05 27.97
CA ARG A 110 31.05 11.92 28.73
C ARG A 110 30.53 13.34 28.99
N ASN A 111 29.47 13.82 28.33
CA ASN A 111 29.04 15.23 28.44
C ASN A 111 27.54 15.50 28.67
N LEU A 112 26.69 14.49 28.92
CA LEU A 112 25.28 14.77 29.21
C LEU A 112 25.00 15.02 30.70
N ARG A 113 24.40 16.16 31.02
CA ARG A 113 23.64 16.34 32.26
C ARG A 113 22.33 15.57 32.12
N ILE A 114 22.32 14.37 32.68
CA ILE A 114 21.15 13.49 32.73
C ILE A 114 20.05 14.20 33.53
N PRO A 115 18.84 14.42 32.96
CA PRO A 115 17.71 14.98 33.70
C PRO A 115 17.34 14.12 34.92
N PRO A 116 16.72 14.68 35.98
CA PRO A 116 16.51 13.96 37.23
C PRO A 116 15.35 12.94 37.21
N THR A 117 14.45 13.01 36.23
CA THR A 117 13.27 12.12 36.13
C THR A 117 13.45 11.12 35.00
N LEU A 118 13.00 9.88 35.21
CA LEU A 118 13.07 8.79 34.22
C LEU A 118 12.48 9.24 32.86
N GLU A 119 11.31 9.86 32.87
CA GLU A 119 10.66 10.45 31.68
C GLU A 119 11.53 11.47 30.93
N ALA A 120 12.24 12.36 31.64
CA ALA A 120 13.11 13.34 31.00
C ALA A 120 14.45 12.73 30.54
N GLN A 121 14.94 11.69 31.21
CA GLN A 121 16.11 10.91 30.76
C GLN A 121 15.80 10.16 29.46
N LEU A 122 14.60 9.60 29.36
CA LEU A 122 14.16 8.81 28.22
C LEU A 122 13.76 9.70 27.02
N MET A 123 13.11 10.82 27.26
CA MET A 123 12.87 11.85 26.23
C MET A 123 14.18 12.44 25.67
N SER A 124 15.28 12.39 26.43
CA SER A 124 16.61 12.77 25.93
C SER A 124 17.29 11.71 25.03
N LEU A 125 16.71 10.50 24.94
CA LEU A 125 17.17 9.39 24.09
C LEU A 125 16.47 9.33 22.73
N CYS A 126 15.27 9.92 22.58
CA CYS A 126 14.69 10.16 21.26
C CYS A 126 15.45 11.31 20.59
N GLU A 127 16.49 10.95 19.84
CA GLU A 127 17.11 11.90 18.92
C GLU A 127 16.47 11.76 17.56
N ASP A 128 15.92 12.87 17.06
CA ASP A 128 15.58 12.99 15.64
C ASP A 128 16.81 12.58 14.82
N ILE A 129 16.67 11.47 14.12
CA ILE A 129 17.55 11.15 13.03
C ILE A 129 16.94 11.89 11.85
N GLU A 130 17.26 13.18 11.78
CA GLU A 130 16.98 13.98 10.59
C GLU A 130 17.78 13.37 9.44
N ILE A 131 17.12 12.48 8.68
CA ILE A 131 17.61 12.04 7.38
C ILE A 131 17.05 13.06 6.41
N GLN A 132 17.85 14.07 6.04
CA GLN A 132 17.50 14.89 4.88
C GLN A 132 17.31 13.94 3.68
N SER A 133 16.05 13.73 3.30
CA SER A 133 15.65 12.61 2.47
C SER A 133 14.85 13.12 1.28
N HIS A 134 15.52 13.35 0.16
CA HIS A 134 14.82 13.62 -1.10
C HIS A 134 14.30 12.31 -1.70
N LEU A 135 13.30 11.69 -1.08
CA LEU A 135 12.57 10.60 -1.75
C LEU A 135 11.83 11.17 -2.93
N GLU A 136 11.72 10.38 -3.97
CA GLU A 136 10.96 10.74 -5.15
C GLU A 136 9.68 9.91 -5.14
N VAL A 137 8.51 10.56 -5.14
CA VAL A 137 7.20 9.89 -5.08
C VAL A 137 6.33 10.30 -6.26
N THR A 138 5.61 9.36 -6.87
CA THR A 138 4.64 9.67 -7.92
C THR A 138 3.34 10.23 -7.35
N PRO A 139 2.54 10.98 -8.13
CA PRO A 139 1.14 11.22 -7.81
C PRO A 139 0.40 9.91 -7.52
N LYS A 140 -0.63 9.98 -6.66
CA LYS A 140 -1.51 8.84 -6.41
C LYS A 140 -2.22 8.40 -7.69
N THR A 141 -2.18 7.11 -7.98
CA THR A 141 -2.99 6.47 -9.02
C THR A 141 -4.13 5.71 -8.35
N VAL A 142 -5.37 6.09 -8.64
CA VAL A 142 -6.57 5.45 -8.08
C VAL A 142 -7.06 4.37 -9.03
N PHE A 143 -7.39 3.19 -8.49
CA PHE A 143 -8.08 2.14 -9.24
C PHE A 143 -9.58 2.28 -9.05
N GLU A 144 -10.27 2.73 -10.09
CA GLU A 144 -11.73 2.71 -10.12
C GLU A 144 -12.25 1.28 -10.10
N GLN A 145 -13.26 1.04 -9.28
CA GLN A 145 -13.86 -0.28 -9.09
C GLN A 145 -15.27 -0.27 -9.66
N ASP A 146 -15.52 -1.14 -10.64
CA ASP A 146 -16.86 -1.30 -11.22
C ASP A 146 -17.72 -2.18 -10.31
N LEU A 147 -18.45 -1.55 -9.40
CA LEU A 147 -19.33 -2.23 -8.45
C LEU A 147 -20.46 -3.00 -9.15
N HIS A 148 -20.92 -2.57 -10.33
CA HIS A 148 -21.92 -3.31 -11.12
C HIS A 148 -21.33 -4.63 -11.61
N SER A 149 -20.13 -4.60 -12.19
CA SER A 149 -19.41 -5.80 -12.63
C SER A 149 -19.07 -6.74 -11.46
N ILE A 150 -18.64 -6.20 -10.31
CA ILE A 150 -18.36 -6.97 -9.10
C ILE A 150 -19.63 -7.67 -8.60
N ARG A 151 -20.75 -6.94 -8.53
CA ARG A 151 -22.04 -7.51 -8.11
C ARG A 151 -22.54 -8.57 -9.08
N GLN A 152 -22.37 -8.37 -10.38
CA GLN A 152 -22.67 -9.38 -11.39
C GLN A 152 -21.81 -10.64 -11.20
N LEU A 153 -20.50 -10.50 -10.98
CA LEU A 153 -19.61 -11.61 -10.68
C LEU A 153 -20.09 -12.39 -9.44
N ILE A 154 -20.39 -11.69 -8.35
CA ILE A 154 -20.89 -12.28 -7.10
C ILE A 154 -22.21 -13.03 -7.33
N SER A 155 -23.10 -12.51 -8.17
CA SER A 155 -24.38 -13.18 -8.49
C SER A 155 -24.21 -14.55 -9.13
N THR A 156 -23.09 -14.79 -9.85
CA THR A 156 -22.81 -16.10 -10.45
C THR A 156 -22.46 -17.16 -9.42
N MET A 157 -22.06 -16.76 -8.21
CA MET A 157 -21.67 -17.65 -7.12
C MET A 157 -22.84 -18.09 -6.24
N ARG A 158 -24.06 -17.63 -6.52
CA ARG A 158 -25.26 -17.83 -5.65
C ARG A 158 -25.56 -19.29 -5.30
N GLU A 159 -25.24 -20.23 -6.20
CA GLU A 159 -25.50 -21.66 -6.01
C GLU A 159 -24.41 -22.33 -5.15
N GLU A 160 -23.18 -21.81 -5.24
CA GLU A 160 -22.02 -22.31 -4.51
C GLU A 160 -21.92 -21.68 -3.10
N TYR A 161 -22.39 -20.44 -2.94
CA TYR A 161 -22.36 -19.67 -1.69
C TYR A 161 -23.74 -19.15 -1.31
N PRO A 162 -24.57 -19.94 -0.58
CA PRO A 162 -25.92 -19.52 -0.21
C PRO A 162 -25.97 -18.19 0.56
N MET A 163 -24.94 -17.89 1.37
CA MET A 163 -24.84 -16.60 2.08
C MET A 163 -24.78 -15.39 1.14
N VAL A 164 -24.20 -15.57 -0.05
CA VAL A 164 -24.16 -14.51 -1.06
C VAL A 164 -25.57 -14.14 -1.51
N LYS A 165 -26.44 -15.15 -1.67
CA LYS A 165 -27.84 -14.96 -2.05
C LYS A 165 -28.60 -14.13 -1.01
N TYR A 166 -28.46 -14.43 0.28
CA TYR A 166 -29.20 -13.74 1.34
C TYR A 166 -28.67 -12.35 1.66
N CYS A 167 -27.36 -12.14 1.57
CA CYS A 167 -26.77 -10.87 1.95
C CYS A 167 -26.72 -9.89 0.78
N PHE A 168 -26.17 -10.30 -0.37
CA PHE A 168 -25.91 -9.37 -1.47
C PHE A 168 -27.12 -9.16 -2.38
N LEU A 169 -28.03 -10.13 -2.51
CA LEU A 169 -29.19 -10.02 -3.42
C LEU A 169 -30.48 -9.55 -2.73
N GLY A 170 -30.43 -9.21 -1.43
CA GLY A 170 -31.57 -8.67 -0.71
C GLY A 170 -32.69 -9.69 -0.41
N GLU A 171 -32.41 -10.99 -0.52
CA GLU A 171 -33.36 -12.04 -0.16
C GLU A 171 -33.41 -12.26 1.36
N LYS A 172 -34.59 -12.53 1.92
CA LYS A 172 -34.75 -12.79 3.36
C LYS A 172 -33.93 -14.03 3.77
N ASN A 173 -33.19 -13.91 4.88
CA ASN A 173 -32.42 -15.01 5.46
C ASN A 173 -33.40 -16.06 6.05
N PRO A 174 -33.32 -17.35 5.70
CA PRO A 174 -34.20 -18.37 6.28
C PRO A 174 -33.94 -18.65 7.76
N VAL A 175 -32.82 -18.16 8.32
CA VAL A 175 -32.43 -18.39 9.73
C VAL A 175 -32.98 -17.28 10.66
N SER A 176 -33.56 -16.20 10.13
CA SER A 176 -34.00 -15.06 10.95
C SER A 176 -35.43 -15.18 11.52
N SER A 177 -35.99 -16.39 11.65
CA SER A 177 -37.34 -16.55 12.25
C SER A 177 -37.34 -17.03 13.70
N GLU A 178 -36.19 -17.38 14.30
CA GLU A 178 -36.16 -17.98 15.65
C GLU A 178 -35.13 -17.38 16.64
N GLU A 179 -34.25 -16.46 16.24
CA GLU A 179 -33.21 -15.89 17.14
C GLU A 179 -33.22 -14.35 17.26
N GLU A 180 -34.31 -13.68 16.87
CA GLU A 180 -34.46 -12.22 17.09
C GLU A 180 -34.73 -11.83 18.56
N GLU A 181 -34.89 -12.80 19.47
CA GLU A 181 -35.30 -12.54 20.87
C GLU A 181 -34.17 -12.45 21.92
N GLN A 182 -32.87 -12.49 21.57
CA GLN A 182 -31.80 -12.56 22.59
C GLN A 182 -30.69 -11.50 22.60
N ASP A 183 -30.70 -10.51 21.70
CA ASP A 183 -29.75 -9.37 21.74
C ASP A 183 -30.48 -8.01 21.86
N GLU A 184 -31.47 -7.92 22.76
CA GLU A 184 -32.22 -6.70 23.10
C GLU A 184 -31.40 -5.59 23.82
N HIS A 185 -30.08 -5.72 23.95
CA HIS A 185 -29.25 -4.71 24.64
C HIS A 185 -28.39 -3.81 23.75
N GLU A 186 -28.54 -3.89 22.42
CA GLU A 186 -27.93 -2.90 21.51
C GLU A 186 -28.82 -2.56 20.30
N TYR A 187 -30.14 -2.48 20.51
CA TYR A 187 -31.08 -1.87 19.57
C TYR A 187 -31.75 -0.69 20.28
N THR A 188 -31.47 0.53 19.85
CA THR A 188 -32.28 1.69 20.22
C THR A 188 -33.57 1.65 19.40
N GLU A 189 -34.73 1.83 20.03
CA GLU A 189 -36.08 1.86 19.40
C GLU A 189 -36.21 2.78 18.17
N GLU A 190 -35.24 3.66 17.90
CA GLU A 190 -35.18 4.48 16.67
C GLU A 190 -34.85 3.67 15.40
N ASP A 191 -34.17 2.53 15.49
CA ASP A 191 -33.80 1.73 14.30
C ASP A 191 -34.99 0.93 13.73
N ASP A 192 -35.97 0.55 14.57
CA ASP A 192 -37.18 -0.19 14.15
C ASP A 192 -38.30 0.71 13.61
N LEU A 193 -38.29 2.00 13.93
CA LEU A 193 -39.32 2.95 13.48
C LEU A 193 -39.19 3.35 12.01
N ILE A 194 -38.13 2.94 11.30
CA ILE A 194 -37.90 3.28 9.88
C ILE A 194 -38.50 2.23 8.92
N GLU A 195 -38.84 1.02 9.37
CA GLU A 195 -39.31 -0.05 8.45
C GLU A 195 -40.82 -0.03 8.11
N HIS A 196 -41.60 0.94 8.61
CA HIS A 196 -43.07 0.91 8.46
C HIS A 196 -43.75 2.09 7.75
N GLU A 197 -43.01 2.95 7.03
CA GLU A 197 -43.63 3.90 6.09
C GLU A 197 -43.15 3.70 4.65
N ASN A 198 -44.07 3.24 3.78
CA ASN A 198 -43.97 3.19 2.32
C ASN A 198 -42.59 2.80 1.75
N PHE A 199 -42.23 1.52 1.88
CA PHE A 199 -41.02 0.96 1.27
C PHE A 199 -41.12 1.01 -0.27
N ILE A 200 -40.58 2.08 -0.87
CA ILE A 200 -40.25 2.10 -2.29
C ILE A 200 -38.99 1.24 -2.44
N PRO A 201 -39.03 0.12 -3.20
CA PRO A 201 -37.83 -0.68 -3.42
C PRO A 201 -36.78 0.19 -4.12
N LEU A 202 -35.59 0.26 -3.53
CA LEU A 202 -34.45 0.97 -4.11
C LEU A 202 -34.15 0.39 -5.50
N THR A 203 -33.80 1.27 -6.43
CA THR A 203 -33.22 0.89 -7.72
C THR A 203 -31.87 0.22 -7.53
N GLU A 204 -31.40 -0.52 -8.52
CA GLU A 204 -30.09 -1.19 -8.49
C GLU A 204 -28.95 -0.20 -8.26
N ASP A 205 -29.00 0.96 -8.92
CA ASP A 205 -28.00 2.02 -8.75
C ASP A 205 -28.03 2.59 -7.32
N GLU A 206 -29.22 2.81 -6.75
CA GLU A 206 -29.32 3.25 -5.35
C GLU A 206 -28.80 2.20 -4.37
N ILE A 207 -29.00 0.91 -4.63
CA ILE A 207 -28.44 -0.17 -3.81
C ILE A 207 -26.91 -0.13 -3.88
N ILE A 208 -26.34 -0.08 -5.09
CA ILE A 208 -24.90 -0.05 -5.29
C ILE A 208 -24.29 1.18 -4.62
N THR A 209 -24.81 2.37 -4.90
CA THR A 209 -24.25 3.62 -4.37
C THR A 209 -24.38 3.73 -2.84
N ARG A 210 -25.46 3.22 -2.25
CA ARG A 210 -25.73 3.42 -0.81
C ARG A 210 -25.33 2.26 0.09
N LYS A 211 -25.09 1.06 -0.47
CA LYS A 211 -24.91 -0.17 0.32
C LYS A 211 -23.64 -0.96 0.00
N TRP A 212 -22.89 -0.58 -1.04
CA TRP A 212 -21.68 -1.29 -1.46
C TRP A 212 -20.46 -0.39 -1.43
N TRP A 213 -19.33 -0.96 -1.01
CA TRP A 213 -18.03 -0.29 -1.04
C TRP A 213 -16.90 -1.28 -1.32
N VAL A 214 -15.82 -0.80 -1.91
CA VAL A 214 -14.55 -1.53 -2.00
C VAL A 214 -13.54 -0.87 -1.07
N PHE A 215 -13.04 -1.63 -0.12
CA PHE A 215 -12.02 -1.23 0.83
C PHE A 215 -10.66 -1.71 0.35
N GLY A 216 -9.61 -1.09 0.90
CA GLY A 216 -8.20 -1.20 0.53
C GLY A 216 -7.76 -2.49 -0.14
N GLY A 217 -6.94 -2.35 -1.18
CA GLY A 217 -6.35 -3.45 -1.93
C GLY A 217 -4.91 -3.69 -1.50
N SER A 218 -4.60 -4.92 -1.09
CA SER A 218 -3.22 -5.38 -0.93
C SER A 218 -2.77 -6.05 -2.22
N SER A 219 -1.54 -5.82 -2.66
CA SER A 219 -1.04 -6.37 -3.93
C SER A 219 0.31 -7.04 -3.73
N VAL A 220 0.66 -8.02 -4.54
CA VAL A 220 2.01 -8.55 -4.66
C VAL A 220 2.37 -8.83 -6.11
N TRP A 221 3.63 -8.61 -6.48
CA TRP A 221 4.14 -9.05 -7.77
C TRP A 221 4.51 -10.54 -7.76
N LEU A 222 3.86 -11.30 -8.63
CA LEU A 222 4.14 -12.71 -8.86
C LEU A 222 5.05 -12.86 -10.10
N ALA A 223 6.37 -12.86 -9.89
CA ALA A 223 7.39 -12.90 -10.94
C ALA A 223 7.27 -14.06 -11.94
N LYS A 224 7.02 -15.29 -11.50
CA LYS A 224 6.79 -16.46 -12.37
C LYS A 224 5.63 -16.24 -13.34
N TYR A 225 4.57 -15.57 -12.88
CA TYR A 225 3.34 -15.34 -13.64
C TYR A 225 3.30 -13.97 -14.33
N LYS A 226 4.25 -13.08 -14.00
CA LYS A 226 4.38 -11.72 -14.52
C LYS A 226 3.12 -10.87 -14.35
N VAL A 227 2.49 -10.97 -13.18
CA VAL A 227 1.28 -10.21 -12.82
C VAL A 227 1.39 -9.66 -11.40
N HIS A 228 0.79 -8.50 -11.16
CA HIS A 228 0.40 -8.08 -9.82
C HIS A 228 -0.90 -8.79 -9.47
N LEU A 229 -0.96 -9.48 -8.34
CA LEU A 229 -2.19 -10.02 -7.78
C LEU A 229 -2.63 -9.11 -6.64
N MET A 230 -3.83 -8.54 -6.78
CA MET A 230 -4.43 -7.66 -5.79
C MET A 230 -5.66 -8.32 -5.16
N VAL A 231 -5.80 -8.22 -3.84
CA VAL A 231 -7.01 -8.58 -3.10
C VAL A 231 -7.53 -7.35 -2.40
N SER A 232 -8.74 -6.94 -2.79
CA SER A 232 -9.50 -5.85 -2.17
C SER A 232 -10.67 -6.43 -1.38
N ARG A 233 -11.16 -5.71 -0.37
CA ARG A 233 -12.31 -6.14 0.43
C ARG A 233 -13.58 -5.49 -0.13
N VAL A 234 -14.49 -6.27 -0.69
CA VAL A 234 -15.81 -5.77 -1.11
C VAL A 234 -16.77 -5.97 0.05
N ILE A 235 -17.47 -4.92 0.46
CA ILE A 235 -18.45 -4.98 1.54
C ILE A 235 -19.86 -4.66 1.05
N TYR A 236 -20.84 -5.25 1.73
CA TYR A 236 -22.24 -4.85 1.65
C TYR A 236 -22.80 -4.59 3.04
N SER A 237 -23.55 -3.49 3.20
CA SER A 237 -24.28 -3.15 4.42
C SER A 237 -25.78 -3.10 4.16
N ARG A 238 -26.56 -3.97 4.82
CA ARG A 238 -28.02 -3.96 4.74
C ARG A 238 -28.61 -2.60 5.14
N VAL A 239 -28.02 -1.99 6.18
CA VAL A 239 -28.45 -0.69 6.74
C VAL A 239 -27.86 0.51 6.00
N GLY A 240 -26.99 0.31 5.01
CA GLY A 240 -26.37 1.40 4.25
C GLY A 240 -25.34 2.21 5.04
N VAL A 241 -24.75 1.63 6.08
CA VAL A 241 -23.72 2.28 6.90
C VAL A 241 -22.37 1.60 6.68
N LYS A 242 -21.42 2.34 6.09
CA LYS A 242 -20.08 1.84 5.71
C LYS A 242 -19.33 1.14 6.86
N SER A 243 -19.44 1.65 8.09
CA SER A 243 -18.80 1.08 9.29
C SER A 243 -19.53 -0.12 9.90
N LYS A 244 -20.75 -0.44 9.42
CA LYS A 244 -21.55 -1.59 9.87
C LYS A 244 -21.81 -2.55 8.70
N PRO A 245 -20.77 -3.21 8.15
CA PRO A 245 -20.94 -4.19 7.07
C PRO A 245 -21.71 -5.42 7.56
N THR A 246 -22.65 -5.88 6.72
CA THR A 246 -23.33 -7.16 6.91
C THR A 246 -22.40 -8.31 6.52
N ILE A 247 -21.76 -8.19 5.37
CA ILE A 247 -20.88 -9.20 4.78
C ILE A 247 -19.72 -8.54 4.03
N SER A 248 -18.59 -9.21 3.99
CA SER A 248 -17.46 -8.88 3.12
C SER A 248 -16.91 -10.08 2.37
N LEU A 249 -16.32 -9.81 1.22
CA LEU A 249 -15.70 -10.78 0.32
C LEU A 249 -14.32 -10.28 -0.11
N GLY A 250 -13.37 -11.20 -0.29
CA GLY A 250 -12.10 -10.89 -0.94
C GLY A 250 -12.26 -10.89 -2.46
N TYR A 251 -12.11 -9.74 -3.10
CA TYR A 251 -12.14 -9.58 -4.55
C TYR A 251 -10.73 -9.56 -5.11
N VAL A 252 -10.44 -10.46 -6.04
CA VAL A 252 -9.10 -10.68 -6.59
C VAL A 252 -9.02 -10.20 -8.02
N GLN A 253 -8.10 -9.28 -8.27
CA GLN A 253 -7.78 -8.74 -9.59
C GLN A 253 -6.33 -9.08 -9.95
N LEU A 254 -6.06 -9.19 -11.25
CA LEU A 254 -4.71 -9.27 -11.78
C LEU A 254 -4.40 -8.01 -12.57
N PHE A 255 -3.18 -7.52 -12.46
CA PHE A 255 -2.68 -6.40 -13.26
C PHE A 255 -1.37 -6.78 -13.96
N ASP A 256 -1.14 -6.19 -15.13
CA ASP A 256 0.15 -6.27 -15.81
C ASP A 256 1.20 -5.35 -15.15
N ARG A 257 2.43 -5.31 -15.71
CA ARG A 257 3.52 -4.45 -15.22
C ARG A 257 3.23 -2.94 -15.26
N ASN A 258 2.28 -2.54 -16.10
CA ASN A 258 1.86 -1.16 -16.24
C ASN A 258 0.65 -0.85 -15.34
N TRP A 259 0.29 -1.77 -14.44
CA TRP A 259 -0.89 -1.66 -13.60
C TRP A 259 -2.20 -1.57 -14.38
N ASN A 260 -2.25 -2.13 -15.59
CA ASN A 260 -3.52 -2.32 -16.30
C ASN A 260 -4.20 -3.61 -15.82
N GLU A 261 -5.48 -3.53 -15.48
CA GLU A 261 -6.24 -4.71 -15.07
C GLU A 261 -6.36 -5.72 -16.22
N LEU A 262 -6.10 -7.00 -15.92
CA LEU A 262 -6.25 -8.13 -16.81
C LEU A 262 -7.66 -8.74 -16.66
N GLN A 263 -8.62 -8.16 -17.36
CA GLN A 263 -10.01 -8.65 -17.34
C GLN A 263 -10.19 -9.94 -18.16
N ASN A 264 -11.08 -10.83 -17.69
CA ASN A 264 -11.36 -12.14 -18.31
C ASN A 264 -10.10 -13.01 -18.51
N TYR A 265 -9.11 -12.84 -17.63
CA TYR A 265 -7.81 -13.49 -17.77
C TYR A 265 -7.80 -14.85 -17.09
N ARG A 266 -7.30 -15.88 -17.80
CA ARG A 266 -7.14 -17.22 -17.24
C ARG A 266 -5.69 -17.48 -16.88
N LEU A 267 -5.41 -17.54 -15.58
CA LEU A 267 -4.11 -17.94 -15.06
C LEU A 267 -4.06 -19.46 -14.88
N ASN A 268 -3.02 -20.08 -15.44
CA ASN A 268 -2.74 -21.50 -15.22
C ASN A 268 -1.63 -21.63 -14.18
N VAL A 269 -1.93 -22.26 -13.05
CA VAL A 269 -0.97 -22.53 -11.99
C VAL A 269 -0.73 -24.03 -11.88
N ASN A 270 0.49 -24.41 -11.52
CA ASN A 270 0.85 -25.81 -11.26
C ASN A 270 0.88 -26.00 -9.75
N ASN A 271 0.05 -26.88 -9.22
CA ASN A 271 0.04 -27.26 -7.82
C ASN A 271 0.38 -28.75 -7.72
N ASN A 272 1.62 -29.06 -7.30
CA ASN A 272 2.11 -30.43 -7.11
C ASN A 272 1.89 -31.37 -8.32
N GLY A 273 1.96 -30.84 -9.54
CA GLY A 273 1.74 -31.59 -10.78
C GLY A 273 0.31 -31.54 -11.33
N ARG A 274 -0.64 -30.98 -10.57
CA ARG A 274 -2.01 -30.69 -11.04
C ARG A 274 -2.09 -29.28 -11.61
N ARG A 275 -2.63 -29.17 -12.83
CA ARG A 275 -2.91 -27.88 -13.45
C ARG A 275 -4.23 -27.31 -12.93
N LEU A 276 -4.16 -26.19 -12.23
CA LEU A 276 -5.31 -25.41 -11.78
C LEU A 276 -5.48 -24.20 -12.70
N SER A 277 -6.69 -23.97 -13.19
CA SER A 277 -7.03 -22.82 -14.05
C SER A 277 -7.95 -21.87 -13.30
N LEU A 278 -7.46 -20.66 -13.02
CA LEU A 278 -8.18 -19.62 -12.31
C LEU A 278 -8.57 -18.52 -13.29
N ASN A 279 -9.84 -18.12 -13.30
CA ASN A 279 -10.31 -16.99 -14.12
C ASN A 279 -10.34 -15.74 -13.25
N PHE A 280 -9.89 -14.61 -13.79
CA PHE A 280 -9.84 -13.33 -13.11
C PHE A 280 -10.68 -12.27 -13.86
N PRO A 281 -11.28 -11.31 -13.14
CA PRO A 281 -11.28 -11.22 -11.68
C PRO A 281 -12.11 -12.34 -11.02
N MET A 282 -11.84 -12.62 -9.73
CA MET A 282 -12.56 -13.66 -8.96
C MET A 282 -12.85 -13.23 -7.53
N ILE A 283 -13.74 -13.95 -6.86
CA ILE A 283 -13.93 -13.84 -5.41
C ILE A 283 -13.18 -14.97 -4.72
N LEU A 284 -12.48 -14.66 -3.62
CA LEU A 284 -11.86 -15.67 -2.78
C LEU A 284 -12.93 -16.58 -2.17
N LYS A 285 -12.72 -17.88 -2.39
CA LYS A 285 -13.61 -18.96 -1.95
C LYS A 285 -13.42 -19.28 -0.46
N VAL A 286 -13.60 -18.27 0.39
CA VAL A 286 -13.47 -18.40 1.85
C VAL A 286 -14.79 -18.88 2.46
N PRO A 287 -14.79 -19.83 3.42
CA PRO A 287 -16.00 -20.21 4.14
C PRO A 287 -16.65 -19.01 4.85
N ILE A 288 -17.95 -18.80 4.67
CA ILE A 288 -18.69 -17.70 5.30
C ILE A 288 -19.68 -18.29 6.30
N TYR A 289 -19.55 -17.86 7.56
CA TYR A 289 -20.43 -18.29 8.64
C TYR A 289 -21.59 -17.30 8.80
N ALA A 290 -22.82 -17.82 8.82
CA ALA A 290 -24.02 -17.00 8.95
C ALA A 290 -24.06 -16.25 10.29
N ARG A 291 -24.30 -14.93 10.21
CA ARG A 291 -24.45 -14.00 11.34
C ARG A 291 -25.25 -12.77 10.89
N ASN A 292 -25.64 -11.91 11.82
CA ASN A 292 -26.31 -10.65 11.50
C ASN A 292 -25.37 -9.61 10.84
N ARG A 293 -24.09 -9.55 11.26
CA ARG A 293 -23.10 -8.58 10.78
C ARG A 293 -21.69 -9.16 10.76
N TYR A 294 -20.76 -8.48 10.08
CA TYR A 294 -19.33 -8.80 10.02
C TYR A 294 -19.01 -10.21 9.52
N MET A 295 -19.78 -10.70 8.55
CA MET A 295 -19.54 -12.00 7.93
C MET A 295 -18.41 -11.92 6.89
N GLY A 296 -17.55 -12.94 6.85
CA GLY A 296 -16.51 -13.08 5.83
C GLY A 296 -15.19 -12.36 6.15
N PRO A 297 -14.21 -12.39 5.21
CA PRO A 297 -12.86 -11.87 5.42
C PRO A 297 -12.80 -10.34 5.55
N GLU A 298 -11.91 -9.86 6.42
CA GLU A 298 -11.62 -8.45 6.64
C GLU A 298 -10.11 -8.16 6.56
N ASP A 299 -9.76 -6.93 6.19
CA ASP A 299 -8.39 -6.39 6.19
C ASP A 299 -7.33 -7.30 5.53
N PRO A 300 -7.52 -7.70 4.25
CA PRO A 300 -6.62 -8.63 3.58
C PRO A 300 -5.21 -8.05 3.45
N ARG A 301 -4.21 -8.91 3.68
CA ARG A 301 -2.77 -8.70 3.42
C ARG A 301 -2.27 -9.85 2.55
N ILE A 302 -1.30 -9.58 1.68
CA ILE A 302 -0.77 -10.61 0.76
C ILE A 302 0.75 -10.62 0.82
N LEU A 303 1.33 -11.80 0.73
CA LEU A 303 2.76 -12.04 0.60
C LEU A 303 3.02 -13.07 -0.49
N VAL A 304 4.22 -13.04 -1.06
CA VAL A 304 4.69 -14.08 -1.97
C VAL A 304 5.47 -15.10 -1.17
N ARG A 305 5.01 -16.35 -1.16
CA ARG A 305 5.78 -17.49 -0.67
C ARG A 305 6.62 -18.04 -1.81
N ASN A 306 7.95 -18.03 -1.65
CA ASN A 306 8.86 -18.74 -2.55
C ASN A 306 9.18 -20.11 -1.93
N PHE A 307 9.06 -21.17 -2.71
CA PHE A 307 9.27 -22.54 -2.22
C PHE A 307 9.78 -23.47 -3.31
N LYS A 308 10.29 -24.63 -2.90
CA LYS A 308 10.61 -25.72 -3.83
C LYS A 308 9.39 -26.63 -3.99
N ASN A 309 8.93 -26.83 -5.22
CA ASN A 309 7.81 -27.73 -5.50
C ASN A 309 8.23 -29.21 -5.33
N SER A 310 7.29 -30.14 -5.55
CA SER A 310 7.55 -31.58 -5.41
C SER A 310 8.59 -32.13 -6.40
N GLN A 311 8.94 -31.37 -7.45
CA GLN A 311 10.00 -31.67 -8.39
C GLN A 311 11.36 -31.03 -8.01
N GLY A 312 11.40 -30.25 -6.92
CA GLY A 312 12.60 -29.51 -6.48
C GLY A 312 12.87 -28.22 -7.25
N GLU A 313 11.92 -27.76 -8.07
CA GLU A 313 12.03 -26.51 -8.83
C GLU A 313 11.53 -25.33 -8.00
N ASP A 314 12.07 -24.13 -8.28
CA ASP A 314 11.58 -22.90 -7.66
C ASP A 314 10.15 -22.58 -8.13
N ASP A 315 9.28 -22.35 -7.16
CA ASP A 315 7.90 -21.94 -7.37
C ASP A 315 7.51 -20.80 -6.43
N GLN A 316 6.39 -20.17 -6.74
CA GLN A 316 5.82 -19.07 -5.98
C GLN A 316 4.30 -19.15 -5.92
N GLU A 317 3.74 -18.80 -4.77
CA GLU A 317 2.31 -18.65 -4.58
C GLU A 317 1.98 -17.44 -3.70
N PRO A 318 0.81 -16.80 -3.90
CA PRO A 318 0.32 -15.77 -3.00
C PRO A 318 -0.25 -16.41 -1.73
N ILE A 319 0.09 -15.84 -0.58
CA ILE A 319 -0.51 -16.16 0.71
C ILE A 319 -1.35 -14.95 1.14
N VAL A 320 -2.66 -15.13 1.26
CA VAL A 320 -3.59 -14.08 1.69
C VAL A 320 -3.86 -14.27 3.17
N VAL A 321 -3.62 -13.25 3.97
CA VAL A 321 -3.92 -13.21 5.41
C VAL A 321 -5.08 -12.24 5.63
N PHE A 322 -6.04 -12.60 6.47
CA PHE A 322 -7.14 -11.73 6.86
C PHE A 322 -7.66 -12.11 8.24
N ASN A 323 -8.46 -11.25 8.86
CA ASN A 323 -9.24 -11.63 10.04
C ASN A 323 -10.70 -11.90 9.66
N MET A 324 -11.36 -12.81 10.38
CA MET A 324 -12.81 -13.01 10.26
C MET A 324 -13.40 -13.73 11.47
N VAL A 325 -14.71 -13.65 11.63
CA VAL A 325 -15.47 -14.49 12.56
C VAL A 325 -15.41 -15.94 12.12
N ASN A 326 -15.23 -16.87 13.06
CA ASN A 326 -15.17 -18.30 12.75
C ASN A 326 -15.83 -19.16 13.85
N LYS A 327 -16.65 -20.13 13.42
CA LYS A 327 -17.41 -21.02 14.33
C LYS A 327 -16.53 -21.98 15.13
N ASP A 328 -15.36 -22.35 14.62
CA ASP A 328 -14.41 -23.24 15.31
C ASP A 328 -13.81 -22.60 16.57
N ILE A 329 -14.03 -21.29 16.73
CA ILE A 329 -13.62 -20.49 17.88
C ILE A 329 -14.80 -19.74 18.52
N GLU A 330 -15.98 -20.37 18.55
CA GLU A 330 -17.17 -19.85 19.26
C GLU A 330 -17.56 -18.44 18.77
N ASP A 331 -17.57 -18.24 17.45
CA ASP A 331 -17.92 -16.97 16.80
C ASP A 331 -17.05 -15.77 17.20
N LYS A 332 -15.85 -16.04 17.75
CA LYS A 332 -14.79 -15.05 17.94
C LYS A 332 -14.13 -14.71 16.61
N ARG A 333 -13.47 -13.54 16.58
CA ARG A 333 -12.72 -13.08 15.41
C ARG A 333 -11.29 -13.60 15.50
N GLY A 334 -10.89 -14.44 14.55
CA GLY A 334 -9.55 -15.02 14.42
C GLY A 334 -8.78 -14.47 13.22
N MET A 335 -7.49 -14.79 13.15
CA MET A 335 -6.68 -14.61 11.93
C MET A 335 -6.69 -15.88 11.09
N HIS A 336 -6.63 -15.73 9.77
CA HIS A 336 -6.69 -16.82 8.82
C HIS A 336 -5.67 -16.64 7.71
N VAL A 337 -5.27 -17.76 7.12
CA VAL A 337 -4.50 -17.82 5.87
C VAL A 337 -5.38 -18.46 4.81
N PHE A 338 -5.41 -17.86 3.62
CA PHE A 338 -5.95 -18.46 2.41
C PHE A 338 -4.87 -18.55 1.32
N LYS A 339 -4.81 -19.69 0.63
CA LYS A 339 -3.86 -20.00 -0.44
C LYS A 339 -4.60 -20.20 -1.76
N PRO A 340 -4.78 -19.15 -2.58
CA PRO A 340 -5.57 -19.23 -3.81
C PRO A 340 -5.10 -20.29 -4.82
N PHE A 341 -3.82 -20.69 -4.76
CA PHE A 341 -3.22 -21.63 -5.71
C PHE A 341 -3.13 -23.07 -5.16
N SER A 342 -3.58 -23.30 -3.93
CA SER A 342 -3.63 -24.63 -3.30
C SER A 342 -4.96 -25.36 -3.57
N ASP A 343 -4.97 -26.68 -3.36
CA ASP A 343 -6.21 -27.48 -3.41
C ASP A 343 -7.13 -27.15 -2.23
N GLU A 344 -8.44 -27.40 -2.41
CA GLU A 344 -9.51 -27.02 -1.47
C GLU A 344 -9.29 -27.50 -0.04
N ASP A 345 -8.69 -28.68 0.17
CA ASP A 345 -8.48 -29.25 1.50
C ASP A 345 -7.36 -28.55 2.32
N SER A 346 -6.54 -27.71 1.68
CA SER A 346 -5.37 -27.07 2.31
C SER A 346 -5.27 -25.57 2.07
N ASN A 347 -6.29 -25.01 1.41
CA ASN A 347 -6.31 -23.62 0.99
C ASN A 347 -6.74 -22.65 2.09
N PHE A 348 -7.35 -23.11 3.19
CA PHE A 348 -7.88 -22.26 4.25
C PHE A 348 -7.44 -22.76 5.63
N LEU A 349 -6.79 -21.88 6.40
CA LEU A 349 -6.23 -22.21 7.71
C LEU A 349 -6.66 -21.16 8.73
N LEU A 350 -7.21 -21.60 9.87
CA LEU A 350 -7.38 -20.79 11.07
C LEU A 350 -6.07 -20.76 11.85
N LEU A 351 -5.55 -19.57 12.13
CA LEU A 351 -4.32 -19.38 12.90
C LEU A 351 -4.62 -19.42 14.40
N ARG A 352 -3.88 -20.24 15.14
CA ARG A 352 -4.07 -20.41 16.60
C ARG A 352 -2.74 -20.35 17.32
N VAL A 353 -2.62 -19.44 18.29
CA VAL A 353 -1.44 -19.35 19.16
C VAL A 353 -1.48 -20.52 20.15
N ALA A 354 -0.47 -21.38 20.07
CA ALA A 354 -0.34 -22.54 20.92
C ALA A 354 -0.26 -22.14 22.40
N ASN A 355 -0.85 -22.97 23.26
CA ASN A 355 -0.86 -22.78 24.72
C ASN A 355 -1.40 -21.39 25.15
N SER A 356 -2.29 -20.78 24.36
CA SER A 356 -2.94 -19.51 24.68
C SER A 356 -4.44 -19.65 24.54
N GLU A 357 -5.19 -18.94 25.38
CA GLU A 357 -6.65 -18.86 25.24
C GLU A 357 -7.02 -18.09 23.98
N VAL A 358 -8.15 -18.46 23.38
CA VAL A 358 -8.69 -17.77 22.22
C VAL A 358 -9.26 -16.43 22.64
N LYS A 359 -8.62 -15.35 22.20
CA LYS A 359 -9.08 -13.97 22.38
C LYS A 359 -10.40 -13.72 21.64
N GLY A 360 -11.20 -12.80 22.16
CA GLY A 360 -12.46 -12.40 21.49
C GLY A 360 -12.21 -11.77 20.11
N VAL A 361 -11.11 -11.04 19.96
CA VAL A 361 -10.77 -10.29 18.75
C VAL A 361 -9.28 -10.43 18.44
N GLU A 362 -8.96 -11.10 17.34
CA GLU A 362 -7.65 -11.06 16.68
C GLU A 362 -7.74 -10.20 15.41
N LYS A 363 -6.85 -9.22 15.29
CA LYS A 363 -6.74 -8.30 14.13
C LYS A 363 -5.36 -7.64 14.08
N ASN A 364 -5.04 -7.00 12.97
CA ASN A 364 -3.82 -6.19 12.78
C ASN A 364 -2.48 -6.94 12.90
N TRP A 365 -2.44 -8.28 12.78
CA TRP A 365 -1.15 -8.99 12.74
C TRP A 365 -0.40 -8.63 11.45
N VAL A 366 0.89 -8.30 11.57
CA VAL A 366 1.71 -7.84 10.44
C VAL A 366 2.51 -9.03 9.90
N PRO A 367 2.18 -9.56 8.71
CA PRO A 367 2.83 -10.76 8.20
C PRO A 367 4.22 -10.47 7.60
N PHE A 368 5.12 -11.44 7.71
CA PHE A 368 6.42 -11.44 7.05
C PHE A 368 6.94 -12.87 6.82
N PHE A 369 7.87 -13.02 5.89
CA PHE A 369 8.61 -14.26 5.71
C PHE A 369 10.03 -14.12 6.23
N ASP A 370 10.47 -15.10 7.03
CA ASP A 370 11.89 -15.31 7.33
C ASP A 370 12.49 -16.18 6.23
N SER A 371 13.57 -15.71 5.62
CA SER A 371 14.26 -16.40 4.52
C SER A 371 14.59 -17.86 4.82
N VAL A 372 14.81 -18.20 6.09
CA VAL A 372 15.22 -19.54 6.56
C VAL A 372 14.05 -20.53 6.51
N ASP A 373 12.83 -20.10 6.78
CA ASP A 373 11.67 -21.00 6.97
C ASP A 373 10.44 -20.67 6.12
N GLN A 374 10.51 -19.68 5.22
CA GLN A 374 9.43 -19.24 4.33
C GLN A 374 8.74 -20.39 3.56
N GLN A 375 9.44 -21.50 3.34
CA GLN A 375 8.86 -22.67 2.69
C GLN A 375 7.79 -23.36 3.53
N THR A 376 7.74 -23.19 4.84
CA THR A 376 6.82 -23.95 5.71
C THR A 376 6.12 -23.08 6.75
N HIS A 377 6.65 -21.90 7.04
CA HIS A 377 6.15 -21.02 8.08
C HIS A 377 6.00 -19.59 7.58
N ILE A 378 5.15 -18.85 8.27
CA ILE A 378 4.96 -17.41 8.13
C ILE A 378 5.12 -16.76 9.51
N GLY A 379 5.86 -15.67 9.56
CA GLY A 379 6.03 -14.86 10.75
C GLY A 379 4.98 -13.76 10.84
N PHE A 380 4.63 -13.37 12.06
CA PHE A 380 3.79 -12.22 12.32
C PHE A 380 4.37 -11.38 13.45
N VAL A 381 4.48 -10.06 13.23
CA VAL A 381 4.51 -9.13 14.35
C VAL A 381 3.08 -9.06 14.88
N TYR A 382 2.85 -9.75 15.99
CA TYR A 382 1.55 -9.86 16.64
C TYR A 382 1.20 -8.54 17.36
N ASN A 383 2.20 -7.91 17.97
CA ASN A 383 2.08 -6.60 18.60
C ASN A 383 3.40 -5.84 18.48
N LEU A 384 3.32 -4.52 18.26
CA LEU A 384 4.49 -3.63 18.17
C LEU A 384 4.94 -3.13 19.55
N ASP A 385 4.01 -3.03 20.50
CA ASP A 385 4.28 -2.51 21.85
C ASP A 385 3.36 -3.09 22.93
N PRO A 386 3.87 -3.91 23.86
CA PRO A 386 5.20 -4.54 23.85
C PRO A 386 5.37 -5.49 22.63
N LEU A 387 6.61 -5.65 22.17
CA LEU A 387 6.91 -6.41 20.96
C LEU A 387 6.69 -7.92 21.19
N LEU A 388 5.78 -8.48 20.39
CA LEU A 388 5.47 -9.92 20.35
C LEU A 388 5.51 -10.41 18.90
N VAL A 389 6.29 -11.45 18.68
CA VAL A 389 6.41 -12.11 17.38
C VAL A 389 5.96 -13.56 17.50
N VAL A 390 5.07 -13.96 16.60
CA VAL A 390 4.63 -15.36 16.48
C VAL A 390 5.03 -15.92 15.13
N LYS A 391 5.28 -17.22 15.10
CA LYS A 391 5.58 -17.98 13.87
C LYS A 391 4.55 -19.07 13.71
N CYS A 392 3.86 -19.08 12.58
CA CYS A 392 2.78 -19.99 12.27
C CYS A 392 3.17 -20.98 11.19
N SER A 393 2.79 -22.23 11.37
CA SER A 393 2.91 -23.27 10.37
C SER A 393 1.88 -23.06 9.24
N LEU A 394 2.34 -23.12 8.00
CA LEU A 394 1.50 -23.05 6.82
C LEU A 394 0.83 -24.39 6.50
N SER A 395 1.03 -25.47 7.27
CA SER A 395 0.31 -26.73 7.06
C SER A 395 -0.93 -26.87 7.94
N ASP A 396 -0.90 -26.36 9.17
CA ASP A 396 -1.95 -26.58 10.18
C ASP A 396 -2.44 -25.30 10.89
N GLY A 397 -1.80 -24.15 10.63
CA GLY A 397 -2.14 -22.87 11.25
C GLY A 397 -1.73 -22.74 12.72
N ILE A 398 -0.94 -23.67 13.28
CA ILE A 398 -0.48 -23.57 14.67
C ILE A 398 0.66 -22.56 14.77
N CYS A 399 0.54 -21.62 15.69
CA CYS A 399 1.47 -20.51 15.90
C CYS A 399 2.18 -20.61 17.24
N ASN A 400 3.50 -20.42 17.27
CA ASN A 400 4.30 -20.35 18.50
C ASN A 400 4.79 -18.92 18.72
N LYS A 401 4.77 -18.46 19.97
CA LYS A 401 5.44 -17.21 20.38
C LYS A 401 6.95 -17.44 20.31
N ILE A 402 7.63 -16.77 19.38
CA ILE A 402 9.08 -16.94 19.17
C ILE A 402 9.88 -15.81 19.82
N PHE A 403 9.26 -14.66 20.06
CA PHE A 403 9.89 -13.55 20.75
C PHE A 403 8.87 -12.71 21.51
N VAL A 404 9.21 -12.33 22.74
CA VAL A 404 8.37 -11.55 23.65
C VAL A 404 9.29 -10.65 24.48
N THR A 405 9.06 -9.33 24.48
CA THR A 405 9.82 -8.42 25.36
C THR A 405 9.32 -8.47 26.79
N GLU A 406 8.00 -8.40 26.98
CA GLU A 406 7.33 -8.41 28.28
C GLU A 406 6.06 -9.28 28.24
N GLU A 407 5.63 -9.81 29.39
CA GLU A 407 4.35 -10.50 29.48
C GLU A 407 3.21 -9.52 29.19
N ILE A 408 2.49 -9.77 28.09
CA ILE A 408 1.45 -8.87 27.60
C ILE A 408 0.15 -9.22 28.32
N ASP A 409 -0.42 -8.24 29.04
CA ASP A 409 -1.84 -8.33 29.44
C ASP A 409 -2.70 -8.32 28.17
N ASN A 410 -3.68 -9.21 28.09
CA ASN A 410 -4.45 -9.48 26.88
C ASN A 410 -5.16 -8.24 26.30
N ASN A 411 -5.26 -7.15 27.06
CA ASN A 411 -5.93 -5.89 26.70
C ASN A 411 -5.00 -4.75 26.25
N THR A 412 -3.67 -4.89 26.37
CA THR A 412 -2.75 -3.80 26.01
C THR A 412 -2.59 -3.75 24.50
N VAL A 413 -3.13 -2.70 23.87
CA VAL A 413 -2.97 -2.45 22.43
C VAL A 413 -2.22 -1.14 22.24
N GLY A 414 -0.98 -1.22 21.76
CA GLY A 414 -0.13 -0.07 21.48
C GLY A 414 -0.78 0.95 20.52
N SER A 415 -0.28 2.18 20.55
CA SER A 415 -0.72 3.29 19.70
C SER A 415 -0.37 3.11 18.22
N MET A 416 0.69 2.35 17.93
CA MET A 416 1.03 1.86 16.59
C MET A 416 0.49 0.46 16.36
N ARG A 417 -0.16 0.23 15.20
CA ARG A 417 -0.88 -1.01 14.92
C ARG A 417 -0.79 -1.40 13.44
N GLY A 418 -0.77 -2.71 13.18
CA GLY A 418 -0.94 -3.25 11.83
C GLY A 418 0.03 -2.66 10.82
N GLY A 419 -0.43 -2.53 9.57
CA GLY A 419 0.36 -1.96 8.49
C GLY A 419 0.36 -2.82 7.23
N THR A 420 1.39 -2.65 6.41
CA THR A 420 1.68 -3.50 5.25
C THR A 420 2.20 -4.87 5.67
N ASN A 421 2.37 -5.80 4.74
CA ASN A 421 3.35 -6.86 4.89
C ASN A 421 4.76 -6.27 5.13
N LEU A 422 5.61 -6.98 5.89
CA LEU A 422 7.03 -6.64 5.94
C LEU A 422 7.75 -7.32 4.77
N VAL A 423 8.59 -6.55 4.07
CA VAL A 423 9.43 -7.03 2.96
C VAL A 423 10.87 -7.04 3.40
N GLU A 424 11.54 -8.17 3.20
CA GLU A 424 12.95 -8.32 3.54
C GLU A 424 13.82 -7.33 2.74
N ILE A 425 14.75 -6.67 3.44
CA ILE A 425 15.80 -5.88 2.82
C ILE A 425 16.89 -6.87 2.39
N PRO A 426 17.11 -7.10 1.07
CA PRO A 426 17.94 -8.21 0.64
C PRO A 426 19.39 -8.04 1.09
N GLN A 427 19.87 -8.94 1.94
CA GLN A 427 21.20 -8.83 2.54
C GLN A 427 22.33 -8.73 1.50
N LYS A 428 22.18 -9.42 0.37
CA LYS A 428 23.13 -9.38 -0.77
C LYS A 428 23.38 -7.97 -1.33
N PHE A 429 22.53 -7.00 -1.00
CA PHE A 429 22.71 -5.62 -1.42
C PHE A 429 23.44 -4.78 -0.38
N PHE A 430 23.58 -5.21 0.89
CA PHE A 430 24.35 -4.43 1.86
C PHE A 430 25.82 -4.26 1.43
N PRO A 431 26.40 -3.06 1.57
CA PRO A 431 27.82 -2.86 1.26
C PRO A 431 28.72 -3.65 2.23
N LYS A 432 29.61 -4.50 1.71
CA LYS A 432 30.51 -5.36 2.54
C LYS A 432 31.47 -4.58 3.45
N ASN A 433 31.76 -3.34 3.09
CA ASN A 433 32.63 -2.45 3.87
C ASN A 433 31.89 -1.73 5.01
N MET A 434 30.58 -1.91 5.11
CA MET A 434 29.77 -1.31 6.13
C MET A 434 29.62 -2.28 7.29
N ARG A 435 29.82 -1.79 8.53
CA ARG A 435 29.70 -2.61 9.74
C ARG A 435 28.35 -3.33 9.85
N ILE A 436 27.32 -2.87 9.15
CA ILE A 436 26.00 -3.51 9.18
C ILE A 436 26.01 -4.92 8.60
N ASP A 437 26.84 -5.17 7.58
CA ASP A 437 27.01 -6.49 6.98
C ASP A 437 27.63 -7.49 7.98
N THR A 438 28.31 -6.99 9.02
CA THR A 438 28.96 -7.80 10.05
C THR A 438 28.11 -8.08 11.28
N LEU A 439 26.88 -7.54 11.37
CA LEU A 439 26.04 -7.67 12.57
C LEU A 439 25.21 -8.96 12.64
N ASP A 440 25.37 -9.89 11.70
CA ASP A 440 24.59 -11.15 11.61
C ASP A 440 23.09 -10.92 11.84
N ARG A 441 22.52 -9.96 11.12
CA ARG A 441 21.12 -9.54 11.26
C ARG A 441 20.36 -9.59 9.95
N GLN A 442 19.13 -10.05 10.04
CA GLN A 442 18.15 -9.93 8.97
C GLN A 442 17.26 -8.71 9.22
N TYR A 443 16.91 -7.99 8.16
CA TYR A 443 16.13 -6.76 8.23
C TYR A 443 14.91 -6.81 7.32
N TRP A 444 13.83 -6.20 7.77
CA TRP A 444 12.61 -6.01 6.99
C TRP A 444 12.14 -4.55 7.08
N LEU A 445 11.45 -4.12 6.04
CA LEU A 445 10.77 -2.83 5.97
C LEU A 445 9.26 -3.05 5.96
N GLY A 446 8.52 -2.19 6.66
CA GLY A 446 7.05 -2.14 6.57
C GLY A 446 6.50 -0.77 6.91
N PHE A 447 5.20 -0.59 6.67
CA PHE A 447 4.51 0.66 6.98
C PHE A 447 3.38 0.42 7.98
N PRO A 448 3.62 0.59 9.30
CA PRO A 448 2.55 0.57 10.29
C PRO A 448 1.70 1.84 10.23
N ARG A 449 0.65 1.89 11.05
CA ARG A 449 -0.16 3.10 11.23
C ARG A 449 -0.31 3.46 12.71
N SER A 450 -0.31 4.75 13.01
CA SER A 450 -0.75 5.25 14.31
C SER A 450 -2.28 5.30 14.37
N HIS A 451 -2.83 5.09 15.56
CA HIS A 451 -4.24 5.26 15.88
C HIS A 451 -4.39 6.40 16.88
N ASN A 452 -4.96 7.53 16.44
CA ASN A 452 -5.06 8.74 17.24
C ASN A 452 -6.53 9.08 17.47
N ASP A 453 -6.99 8.91 18.70
CA ASP A 453 -8.32 9.31 19.14
C ASP A 453 -8.36 10.81 19.46
N GLU A 454 -9.54 11.43 19.33
CA GLU A 454 -9.78 12.86 19.59
C GLU A 454 -8.78 13.79 18.85
N CYS A 455 -8.58 13.50 17.57
CA CYS A 455 -7.57 14.16 16.75
C CYS A 455 -8.10 15.47 16.13
N GLY A 456 -7.98 16.58 16.86
CA GLY A 456 -8.38 17.90 16.37
C GLY A 456 -9.89 17.99 16.10
N CYS A 457 -10.27 18.17 14.83
CA CYS A 457 -11.68 18.23 14.42
C CYS A 457 -12.31 16.85 14.11
N VAL A 458 -11.54 15.76 14.13
CA VAL A 458 -12.03 14.39 13.85
C VAL A 458 -11.95 13.52 15.10
N SER A 459 -12.88 12.57 15.23
CA SER A 459 -12.90 11.65 16.38
C SER A 459 -11.74 10.65 16.34
N THR A 460 -11.30 10.24 15.14
CA THR A 460 -10.21 9.29 14.96
C THR A 460 -9.41 9.60 13.70
N ALA A 461 -8.08 9.52 13.80
CA ALA A 461 -7.17 9.62 12.66
C ALA A 461 -6.18 8.44 12.61
N TYR A 462 -6.05 7.86 11.41
CA TYR A 462 -5.04 6.83 11.11
C TYR A 462 -3.99 7.39 10.17
N ARG A 463 -2.71 7.32 10.55
CA ARG A 463 -1.63 7.82 9.71
C ARG A 463 -0.48 6.84 9.56
N PRO A 464 0.04 6.69 8.33
CA PRO A 464 1.17 5.81 8.05
C PRO A 464 2.47 6.33 8.70
N HIS A 465 3.27 5.38 9.14
CA HIS A 465 4.70 5.53 9.39
C HIS A 465 5.41 4.42 8.60
N PHE A 466 6.73 4.47 8.46
CA PHE A 466 7.51 3.29 8.10
C PHE A 466 8.39 2.86 9.26
N LEU A 467 8.66 1.57 9.34
CA LEU A 467 9.55 1.00 10.34
C LEU A 467 10.60 0.11 9.68
N ILE A 468 11.75 0.01 10.32
CA ILE A 468 12.74 -1.02 10.03
C ILE A 468 12.72 -2.01 11.20
N PHE A 469 12.45 -3.28 10.88
CA PHE A 469 12.39 -4.38 11.81
C PHE A 469 13.61 -5.28 11.60
N SER A 470 14.17 -5.86 12.65
CA SER A 470 15.31 -6.78 12.51
C SER A 470 15.21 -7.99 13.42
N LYS A 471 16.00 -9.01 13.06
CA LYS A 471 16.23 -10.23 13.80
C LYS A 471 17.73 -10.47 13.89
N ASN A 472 18.25 -10.71 15.09
CA ASN A 472 19.61 -11.18 15.28
C ASN A 472 19.67 -12.70 15.04
N MET A 473 20.55 -13.12 14.13
CA MET A 473 20.65 -14.51 13.69
C MET A 473 21.36 -15.41 14.71
N ASN A 474 22.06 -14.85 15.69
CA ASN A 474 22.79 -15.60 16.71
C ASN A 474 21.93 -16.00 17.92
N ASN A 475 20.89 -15.22 18.25
CA ASN A 475 20.04 -15.44 19.43
C ASN A 475 18.52 -15.41 19.14
N ASP A 476 18.13 -15.19 17.88
CA ASP A 476 16.73 -15.06 17.43
C ASP A 476 15.95 -13.91 18.08
N PHE A 477 16.63 -12.86 18.57
CA PHE A 477 15.96 -11.69 19.15
C PHE A 477 15.50 -10.73 18.06
N PHE A 478 14.29 -10.20 18.23
CA PHE A 478 13.68 -9.26 17.29
C PHE A 478 13.64 -7.85 17.89
N GLN A 479 13.79 -6.82 17.05
CA GLN A 479 13.70 -5.44 17.49
C GLN A 479 13.21 -4.48 16.40
N ILE A 480 12.69 -3.33 16.82
CA ILE A 480 12.39 -2.20 15.93
C ILE A 480 13.62 -1.28 15.93
N GLU A 481 14.22 -1.07 14.76
CA GLU A 481 15.46 -0.32 14.59
C GLU A 481 15.23 1.17 14.33
N TYR A 482 14.07 1.48 13.76
CA TYR A 482 13.71 2.82 13.32
C TYR A 482 12.20 2.90 13.10
N VAL A 483 11.63 4.07 13.42
CA VAL A 483 10.27 4.43 13.03
C VAL A 483 10.28 5.86 12.49
N SER A 484 9.66 6.08 11.33
CA SER A 484 9.58 7.41 10.73
C SER A 484 8.58 8.31 11.45
N SER A 485 8.70 9.61 11.19
CA SER A 485 7.57 10.52 11.38
C SER A 485 6.39 10.16 10.48
N LEU A 486 5.27 10.88 10.65
CA LEU A 486 4.09 10.68 9.81
C LEU A 486 4.43 10.81 8.33
N MET A 487 3.97 9.85 7.53
CA MET A 487 4.37 9.73 6.14
C MET A 487 3.18 9.65 5.19
N ASP A 488 2.48 10.77 4.99
CA ASP A 488 1.27 10.85 4.15
C ASP A 488 1.53 10.95 2.64
N PHE A 489 2.80 11.08 2.23
CA PHE A 489 3.18 11.28 0.82
C PHE A 489 2.49 12.48 0.14
N ASN A 490 2.13 13.52 0.91
CA ASN A 490 1.33 14.66 0.45
C ASN A 490 -0.03 14.25 -0.16
N ILE A 491 -0.59 13.12 0.29
CA ILE A 491 -1.93 12.69 -0.09
C ILE A 491 -2.95 13.51 0.69
N ASP A 492 -3.80 14.24 -0.04
CA ASP A 492 -4.99 14.86 0.53
C ASP A 492 -6.09 13.82 0.75
N VAL A 493 -6.34 13.50 2.02
CA VAL A 493 -7.18 12.39 2.45
C VAL A 493 -8.66 12.73 2.27
N LEU A 494 -9.38 11.83 1.59
CA LEU A 494 -10.83 11.96 1.42
C LEU A 494 -11.61 11.92 2.74
N PRO A 495 -12.76 12.60 2.81
CA PRO A 495 -13.65 12.49 3.96
C PRO A 495 -14.22 11.08 4.08
N TRP A 496 -14.49 10.64 5.31
CA TRP A 496 -15.09 9.34 5.56
C TRP A 496 -16.50 9.20 4.97
N ASN A 497 -17.30 10.27 5.04
CA ASN A 497 -18.59 10.33 4.36
C ASN A 497 -18.42 11.00 2.99
N THR A 498 -18.91 10.37 1.93
CA THR A 498 -18.86 10.89 0.55
C THR A 498 -19.63 12.18 0.35
N GLU A 499 -20.58 12.49 1.23
CA GLU A 499 -21.37 13.74 1.20
C GLU A 499 -20.70 14.90 1.95
N ALA A 500 -19.64 14.63 2.74
CA ALA A 500 -18.95 15.65 3.50
C ALA A 500 -18.01 16.48 2.61
N ASN A 501 -17.90 17.78 2.89
CA ASN A 501 -17.06 18.68 2.11
C ASN A 501 -15.57 18.57 2.45
N ASN A 502 -15.26 18.14 3.69
CA ASN A 502 -13.91 18.01 4.20
C ASN A 502 -13.85 16.91 5.28
N ILE A 503 -12.64 16.56 5.73
CA ILE A 503 -12.42 15.50 6.71
C ILE A 503 -13.06 15.76 8.07
N CYS A 504 -13.19 17.04 8.50
CA CYS A 504 -13.81 17.40 9.77
C CYS A 504 -15.32 17.11 9.73
N ASP A 505 -15.98 17.50 8.64
CA ASP A 505 -17.40 17.19 8.41
C ASP A 505 -17.63 15.67 8.30
N GLY A 506 -16.63 14.93 7.83
CA GLY A 506 -16.66 13.46 7.74
C GLY A 506 -16.42 12.74 9.07
N GLY A 507 -15.95 13.44 10.11
CA GLY A 507 -15.76 12.93 11.47
C GLY A 507 -14.58 11.96 11.67
N ILE A 508 -14.10 11.28 10.62
CA ILE A 508 -12.99 10.31 10.69
C ILE A 508 -12.04 10.56 9.53
N SER A 509 -10.72 10.49 9.77
CA SER A 509 -9.71 10.65 8.73
C SER A 509 -8.76 9.46 8.63
N VAL A 510 -8.88 8.68 7.55
CA VAL A 510 -8.22 7.39 7.41
C VAL A 510 -7.30 7.37 6.19
N LEU A 511 -5.99 7.21 6.42
CA LEU A 511 -5.01 6.88 5.39
C LEU A 511 -4.27 5.61 5.82
N ILE A 512 -4.47 4.51 5.10
CA ILE A 512 -3.94 3.20 5.49
C ILE A 512 -2.99 2.68 4.42
N PRO A 513 -1.75 2.34 4.77
CA PRO A 513 -0.89 1.56 3.91
C PRO A 513 -1.35 0.09 3.96
N ASN A 514 -1.64 -0.48 2.79
CA ASN A 514 -2.20 -1.84 2.67
C ASN A 514 -1.11 -2.88 2.40
N SER A 515 -0.16 -2.60 1.49
CA SER A 515 0.89 -3.54 1.14
C SER A 515 2.09 -2.85 0.47
N ILE A 516 3.28 -3.40 0.67
CA ILE A 516 4.41 -3.18 -0.23
C ILE A 516 4.24 -4.19 -1.36
N ALA A 517 3.78 -3.71 -2.51
CA ALA A 517 3.39 -4.55 -3.64
C ALA A 517 4.58 -5.12 -4.40
N TYR A 518 5.67 -4.36 -4.45
CA TYR A 518 6.96 -4.80 -4.95
C TYR A 518 8.04 -3.85 -4.45
N TRP A 519 9.28 -4.33 -4.43
CA TRP A 519 10.46 -3.51 -4.23
C TRP A 519 11.60 -4.04 -5.09
N ASP A 520 11.96 -3.27 -6.10
CA ASP A 520 12.96 -3.63 -7.09
C ASP A 520 14.17 -2.71 -7.04
N PHE A 521 15.31 -3.27 -7.45
CA PHE A 521 16.60 -2.62 -7.39
C PHE A 521 17.22 -2.62 -8.79
N LEU A 522 17.60 -1.44 -9.27
CA LEU A 522 18.35 -1.27 -10.51
C LEU A 522 19.84 -1.34 -10.20
N THR A 523 20.55 -2.29 -10.81
CA THR A 523 22.00 -2.46 -10.63
C THR A 523 22.79 -1.68 -11.68
N GLU A 524 24.02 -1.28 -11.34
CA GLU A 524 24.98 -0.76 -12.31
C GLU A 524 25.82 -1.90 -12.90
N ASP A 525 25.72 -2.11 -14.21
CA ASP A 525 26.60 -3.07 -14.90
C ASP A 525 28.02 -2.53 -15.13
N GLN A 526 28.29 -1.28 -14.75
CA GLN A 526 29.61 -0.63 -14.80
C GLN A 526 29.72 0.42 -13.69
N ALA A 527 29.81 -0.02 -12.44
CA ALA A 527 30.23 0.88 -11.37
C ALA A 527 31.63 1.41 -11.71
N ASN A 528 31.84 2.73 -11.63
CA ASN A 528 33.17 3.29 -11.80
C ASN A 528 34.11 2.80 -10.66
N GLU A 529 35.44 2.87 -10.83
CA GLU A 529 36.39 2.30 -9.84
C GLU A 529 36.18 2.79 -8.39
N ASN A 530 35.60 3.98 -8.20
CA ASN A 530 35.32 4.54 -6.88
C ASN A 530 34.01 4.02 -6.27
N GLU A 531 32.95 3.85 -7.07
CA GLU A 531 31.68 3.24 -6.65
C GLU A 531 31.82 1.73 -6.47
N ALA A 532 32.58 1.07 -7.35
CA ALA A 532 32.93 -0.35 -7.25
C ALA A 532 33.73 -0.65 -5.97
N LYS A 533 34.61 0.26 -5.53
CA LYS A 533 35.29 0.16 -4.22
C LYS A 533 34.34 0.28 -3.03
N LEU A 534 33.22 0.98 -3.19
CA LEU A 534 32.22 1.15 -2.13
C LEU A 534 31.31 -0.08 -2.00
N CYS A 535 30.96 -0.73 -3.12
CA CYS A 535 30.12 -1.94 -3.13
C CYS A 535 30.93 -3.23 -2.90
N GLY A 536 32.20 -3.30 -3.32
CA GLY A 536 32.96 -4.57 -3.30
C GLY A 536 32.38 -5.58 -4.29
N ASP A 537 32.26 -6.87 -3.90
CA ASP A 537 31.66 -7.91 -4.77
C ASP A 537 30.11 -7.88 -4.80
N THR A 538 29.45 -6.94 -4.12
CA THR A 538 27.98 -6.82 -4.17
C THR A 538 27.55 -5.96 -5.35
N ALA A 539 26.33 -6.22 -5.85
CA ALA A 539 25.79 -5.46 -6.97
C ALA A 539 25.58 -4.00 -6.54
N CYS A 540 26.24 -3.05 -7.20
CA CYS A 540 26.02 -1.64 -6.94
C CYS A 540 24.60 -1.26 -7.33
N ILE A 541 23.79 -0.89 -6.32
CA ILE A 541 22.43 -0.41 -6.55
C ILE A 541 22.49 1.05 -7.01
N LYS A 542 22.19 1.24 -8.29
CA LYS A 542 22.00 2.57 -8.88
C LYS A 542 20.83 3.28 -8.23
N ASP A 543 19.72 2.56 -8.12
CA ASP A 543 18.43 3.07 -7.73
C ASP A 543 17.49 1.95 -7.28
N ASP A 544 16.39 2.32 -6.62
CA ASP A 544 15.36 1.38 -6.19
C ASP A 544 13.97 1.99 -6.37
N TYR A 545 13.00 1.12 -6.65
CA TYR A 545 11.61 1.49 -6.89
C TYR A 545 10.69 0.58 -6.08
N MET A 546 9.82 1.17 -5.30
CA MET A 546 8.87 0.50 -4.43
C MET A 546 7.45 0.88 -4.83
N GLY A 547 6.61 -0.11 -5.09
CA GLY A 547 5.17 0.09 -5.23
C GLY A 547 4.48 -0.12 -3.90
N ILE A 548 3.72 0.86 -3.45
CA ILE A 548 2.96 0.77 -2.19
C ILE A 548 1.49 0.98 -2.50
N THR A 549 0.63 0.10 -1.98
CA THR A 549 -0.82 0.26 -2.07
C THR A 549 -1.36 0.95 -0.82
N PHE A 550 -2.22 1.95 -1.00
CA PHE A 550 -2.88 2.70 0.07
C PHE A 550 -4.41 2.65 -0.05
N SER A 551 -5.10 2.97 1.03
CA SER A 551 -6.51 3.35 1.01
C SER A 551 -6.76 4.66 1.73
N GLU A 552 -7.62 5.48 1.11
CA GLU A 552 -8.16 6.71 1.68
C GLU A 552 -9.62 6.46 2.07
N ALA A 553 -9.97 6.86 3.29
CA ALA A 553 -11.33 6.74 3.84
C ALA A 553 -11.93 5.32 3.72
N ASP A 554 -11.10 4.28 3.57
CA ASP A 554 -11.54 2.93 3.18
C ASP A 554 -12.53 2.94 2.01
N SER A 555 -12.20 3.65 0.94
CA SER A 555 -13.08 3.74 -0.24
C SER A 555 -12.33 3.66 -1.57
N ASN A 556 -11.08 4.14 -1.60
CA ASN A 556 -10.24 4.05 -2.79
C ASN A 556 -9.06 3.11 -2.57
N VAL A 557 -8.68 2.41 -3.63
CA VAL A 557 -7.41 1.69 -3.71
C VAL A 557 -6.45 2.52 -4.54
N ILE A 558 -5.31 2.84 -3.93
CA ILE A 558 -4.30 3.73 -4.52
C ILE A 558 -3.00 2.97 -4.67
N VAL A 559 -2.26 3.25 -5.74
CA VAL A 559 -0.84 2.91 -5.84
C VAL A 559 0.00 4.16 -5.94
N LEU A 560 1.08 4.15 -5.18
CA LEU A 560 2.18 5.09 -5.24
C LEU A 560 3.45 4.34 -5.60
N HIS A 561 4.31 4.97 -6.39
CA HIS A 561 5.67 4.51 -6.61
C HIS A 561 6.63 5.44 -5.90
N VAL A 562 7.50 4.86 -5.07
CA VAL A 562 8.55 5.57 -4.36
C VAL A 562 9.89 5.15 -4.93
N ARG A 563 10.78 6.12 -5.13
CA ARG A 563 12.12 5.94 -5.67
C ARG A 563 13.16 6.40 -4.65
N GLY A 564 14.23 5.63 -4.51
CA GLY A 564 15.39 5.98 -3.67
C GLY A 564 15.27 5.61 -2.20
N PHE A 565 14.38 4.69 -1.82
CA PHE A 565 14.16 4.30 -0.43
C PHE A 565 15.39 3.58 0.17
N TYR A 566 16.02 2.71 -0.62
CA TYR A 566 17.15 1.89 -0.20
C TYR A 566 18.35 2.70 0.31
N LYS A 567 18.74 3.76 -0.42
CA LYS A 567 19.86 4.63 0.00
C LYS A 567 19.57 5.31 1.33
N ASN A 568 18.32 5.67 1.59
CA ASN A 568 17.91 6.26 2.87
C ASN A 568 17.95 5.24 4.01
N ILE A 569 17.51 4.01 3.76
CA ILE A 569 17.61 2.90 4.73
C ILE A 569 19.07 2.64 5.12
N LEU A 570 19.99 2.59 4.15
CA LEU A 570 21.41 2.43 4.47
C LEU A 570 21.92 3.55 5.39
N LYS A 571 21.56 4.81 5.13
CA LYS A 571 21.94 5.94 6.00
C LYS A 571 21.37 5.79 7.41
N ILE A 572 20.10 5.40 7.52
CA ILE A 572 19.43 5.16 8.82
C ILE A 572 20.22 4.13 9.62
N LEU A 573 20.45 2.97 9.02
CA LEU A 573 21.10 1.88 9.72
C LEU A 573 22.59 2.16 10.01
N ALA A 574 23.28 2.92 9.13
CA ALA A 574 24.63 3.40 9.38
C ALA A 574 24.71 4.25 10.66
N ASN A 575 23.74 5.15 10.83
CA ASN A 575 23.70 6.08 11.96
C ASN A 575 23.32 5.38 13.27
N ASN A 576 22.60 4.26 13.20
CA ASN A 576 22.15 3.49 14.35
C ASN A 576 23.08 2.33 14.72
N ILE A 577 24.12 2.06 13.92
CA ILE A 577 24.97 0.86 13.99
C ILE A 577 25.44 0.50 15.40
N ASP A 578 25.87 1.49 16.18
CA ASP A 578 26.38 1.26 17.52
C ASP A 578 25.30 0.69 18.45
N TYR A 579 24.07 1.19 18.42
CA TYR A 579 22.99 0.64 19.27
C TYR A 579 22.52 -0.72 18.84
N ILE A 580 22.59 -1.00 17.55
CA ILE A 580 22.27 -2.30 17.00
C ILE A 580 23.27 -3.34 17.55
N ASP A 581 24.52 -2.93 17.80
CA ASP A 581 25.62 -3.76 18.27
C ASP A 581 25.78 -3.81 19.80
N GLU A 582 25.19 -2.89 20.57
CA GLU A 582 25.34 -2.85 22.05
C GLU A 582 24.64 -3.99 22.84
N GLY A 583 24.45 -5.16 22.20
CA GLY A 583 23.95 -6.37 22.82
C GLY A 583 22.42 -6.44 22.92
N ASP A 584 21.90 -7.65 22.73
CA ASP A 584 20.48 -7.98 22.73
C ASP A 584 20.04 -8.44 24.12
N ASP A 585 19.62 -7.48 24.95
CA ASP A 585 18.92 -7.74 26.19
C ASP A 585 17.42 -7.44 26.03
N ARG A 586 16.54 -8.32 26.53
CA ARG A 586 15.09 -8.20 26.32
C ARG A 586 14.51 -6.94 26.96
N THR A 587 14.93 -6.60 28.17
CA THR A 587 14.47 -5.39 28.87
C THR A 587 14.86 -4.16 28.07
N ARG A 588 16.11 -4.11 27.61
CA ARG A 588 16.61 -3.02 26.77
C ARG A 588 15.86 -2.91 25.44
N ILE A 589 15.55 -4.04 24.79
CA ILE A 589 14.75 -4.05 23.55
C ILE A 589 13.33 -3.54 23.83
N SER A 590 12.72 -3.96 24.95
CA SER A 590 11.39 -3.49 25.36
C SER A 590 11.36 -1.97 25.49
N GLU A 591 12.30 -1.43 26.27
CA GLU A 591 12.46 0.01 26.48
C GLU A 591 12.65 0.73 25.14
N LYS A 592 13.61 0.29 24.31
CA LYS A 592 13.87 0.88 22.99
C LYS A 592 12.62 0.94 22.11
N ASN A 593 11.90 -0.17 22.00
CA ASN A 593 10.71 -0.26 21.14
C ASN A 593 9.60 0.68 21.64
N MET A 594 9.34 0.68 22.94
CA MET A 594 8.35 1.57 23.57
C MET A 594 8.64 3.04 23.23
N PHE A 595 9.90 3.50 23.39
CA PHE A 595 10.24 4.90 23.08
C PHE A 595 10.13 5.26 21.61
N LEU A 596 10.56 4.37 20.71
CA LEU A 596 10.41 4.62 19.26
C LEU A 596 8.94 4.79 18.89
N ASN A 597 8.07 3.97 19.47
CA ASN A 597 6.63 4.05 19.24
C ASN A 597 6.03 5.33 19.82
N GLU A 598 6.40 5.70 21.05
CA GLU A 598 5.94 6.93 21.69
C GLU A 598 6.38 8.19 20.91
N CYS A 599 7.62 8.23 20.45
CA CYS A 599 8.15 9.37 19.71
C CYS A 599 7.49 9.51 18.32
N ALA A 600 7.30 8.39 17.60
CA ALA A 600 6.56 8.39 16.34
C ALA A 600 5.10 8.86 16.50
N VAL A 601 4.44 8.45 17.58
CA VAL A 601 3.05 8.86 17.87
C VAL A 601 2.99 10.31 18.40
N GLY A 602 4.05 10.81 19.02
CA GLY A 602 4.20 12.22 19.40
C GLY A 602 4.00 13.17 18.22
N ASP A 603 4.63 12.86 17.08
CA ASP A 603 4.44 13.62 15.83
C ASP A 603 3.00 13.60 15.33
N ALA A 604 2.29 12.47 15.53
CA ALA A 604 0.88 12.36 15.19
C ALA A 604 -0.01 13.36 15.94
N LYS A 605 0.35 13.70 17.18
CA LYS A 605 -0.36 14.75 17.96
C LYS A 605 -0.18 16.13 17.34
N GLY A 606 0.99 16.43 16.76
CA GLY A 606 1.23 17.67 16.03
C GLY A 606 0.30 17.82 14.82
N TYR A 607 0.10 16.73 14.07
CA TYR A 607 -0.89 16.69 13.00
C TYR A 607 -2.31 16.97 13.51
N CYS A 608 -2.72 16.33 14.61
CA CYS A 608 -4.04 16.55 15.22
C CYS A 608 -4.27 18.02 15.63
N GLN A 609 -3.24 18.68 16.17
CA GLN A 609 -3.32 20.11 16.50
C GLN A 609 -3.49 20.99 15.26
N ALA A 610 -2.76 20.67 14.17
CA ALA A 610 -2.84 21.43 12.93
C ALA A 610 -4.25 21.38 12.32
N ILE A 611 -4.87 20.21 12.25
CA ILE A 611 -6.24 20.07 11.72
C ILE A 611 -7.31 20.67 12.66
N GLY A 612 -7.05 20.68 13.97
CA GLY A 612 -7.93 21.38 14.94
C GLY A 612 -7.91 22.90 14.77
N ASN A 613 -6.78 23.47 14.32
CA ASN A 613 -6.64 24.92 14.11
C ASN A 613 -7.22 25.40 12.77
N THR A 614 -7.38 24.52 11.78
CA THR A 614 -8.00 24.88 10.48
C THR A 614 -9.51 25.14 10.59
N THR A 615 -10.13 24.83 11.73
CA THR A 615 -11.56 25.03 11.99
C THR A 615 -11.88 26.22 12.91
N ASN A 616 -11.00 27.22 13.02
CA ASN A 616 -11.36 28.50 13.64
C ASN A 616 -11.85 29.47 12.55
N PRO A 617 -13.17 29.67 12.33
CA PRO A 617 -13.65 30.79 11.55
C PRO A 617 -13.49 32.07 12.41
N PHE A 618 -12.25 32.58 12.51
CA PHE A 618 -11.82 33.77 13.28
C PHE A 618 -12.05 33.70 14.82
N PRO A 619 -11.28 34.49 15.62
CA PRO A 619 -11.45 34.57 17.07
C PRO A 619 -12.80 35.14 17.52
#